data_AF-A0A358D6K4-F1
#
_entry.id   AF-A0A358D6K4-F1
#
_cell.length_a   1.000
_cell.length_b   1.000
_cell.length_c   1.000
_cell.angle_alpha   90.00
_cell.angle_beta   90.00
_cell.angle_gamma   90.00
#
_symmetry.space_group_name_H-M   'P 1'
#
loop_
_entity.id
_entity.type
_entity.pdbx_description
1 polymer ?
#
loop_
_entity_poly.entity_id
_entity_poly.type
_entity_poly.pdbx_seq_one_letter_code
_entity_poly.pdbx_strand_id
1 'polypeptide(L)' 'MGVQLIGIGTAVPEFALSQSQVKDLFLAEPDIAPLTARLIRAAYDNSAIERRHTVIEDLAG' A
#
# COMPACT_ATOMS: atom_id res chain seq x y z
N MET A 1 8.97 -23.90 33.46
CA MET A 1 9.83 -22.91 32.78
C MET A 1 9.07 -22.38 31.58
N GLY A 2 8.98 -21.06 31.43
CA GLY A 2 8.24 -20.40 30.34
C GLY A 2 9.17 -19.82 29.28
N VAL A 3 8.64 -19.56 28.09
CA VAL A 3 9.37 -18.90 26.98
C VAL A 3 9.54 -17.41 27.30
N GLN A 4 10.73 -16.88 27.03
CA GLN A 4 11.00 -15.45 27.04
C GLN A 4 11.41 -14.98 25.64
N LEU A 5 10.76 -13.92 25.18
CA LEU A 5 11.13 -13.19 23.98
C LEU A 5 12.16 -12.11 24.37
N ILE A 6 13.37 -12.23 23.85
CA ILE A 6 14.50 -11.35 24.24
C ILE A 6 14.68 -10.18 23.26
N GLY A 7 14.08 -10.26 22.06
CA GLY A 7 14.03 -9.14 21.11
C GLY A 7 13.39 -9.49 19.77
N ILE A 8 12.84 -8.47 19.10
CA ILE A 8 12.38 -8.50 17.70
C ILE A 8 12.86 -7.21 17.03
N GLY A 9 13.53 -7.34 15.90
CA GLY A 9 13.89 -6.22 15.03
C GLY A 9 13.16 -6.32 13.70
N THR A 10 12.70 -5.19 13.18
CA THR A 10 12.08 -5.09 11.85
C THR A 10 12.67 -3.90 11.10
N ALA A 11 12.64 -3.99 9.78
CA ALA A 11 13.00 -2.90 8.88
C ALA A 11 12.07 -2.94 7.66
N VAL A 12 11.85 -1.78 7.06
CA VAL A 12 11.06 -1.60 5.85
C VAL A 12 11.82 -0.67 4.90
N PRO A 13 11.51 -0.69 3.58
CA PRO A 13 12.06 0.28 2.64
C PRO A 13 11.77 1.73 3.05
N GLU A 14 12.65 2.66 2.67
CA GLU A 14 12.52 4.09 3.01
C GLU A 14 11.30 4.74 2.33
N PHE A 15 11.04 4.35 1.08
CA PHE A 15 9.97 4.93 0.28
C PHE A 15 8.60 4.47 0.77
N ALA A 16 7.74 5.44 1.09
CA ALA A 16 6.46 5.18 1.70
C ALA A 16 5.33 5.98 1.03
N LEU A 17 4.28 5.28 0.66
CA LEU A 17 3.12 5.82 -0.05
C LEU A 17 1.87 5.76 0.83
N SER A 18 1.05 6.81 0.78
CA SER A 18 -0.29 6.74 1.34
C SER A 18 -1.15 5.78 0.52
N GLN A 19 -2.13 5.17 1.17
CA GLN A 19 -3.08 4.27 0.51
C GLN A 19 -3.85 4.99 -0.62
N SER A 20 -4.10 6.29 -0.49
CA SER A 20 -4.74 7.09 -1.54
C SER A 20 -3.81 7.29 -2.74
N GLN A 21 -2.52 7.56 -2.54
CA GLN A 21 -1.54 7.67 -3.63
C GLN A 21 -1.49 6.39 -4.47
N VAL A 22 -1.46 5.23 -3.83
CA VAL A 22 -1.46 3.94 -4.55
C VAL A 22 -2.77 3.72 -5.30
N LYS A 23 -3.92 4.07 -4.71
CA LYS A 23 -5.22 3.99 -5.39
C LYS A 23 -5.24 4.87 -6.64
N ASP A 24 -4.81 6.12 -6.49
CA ASP A 24 -4.85 7.11 -7.56
C ASP A 24 -3.91 6.73 -8.71
N LEU A 25 -2.74 6.14 -8.41
CA LEU A 25 -1.85 5.53 -9.39
C LEU A 25 -2.59 4.52 -10.27
N PHE A 26 -3.31 3.56 -9.68
CA PHE A 26 -4.05 2.55 -10.46
C PHE A 26 -5.27 3.12 -11.18
N LEU A 27 -5.89 4.19 -10.67
CA LEU A 27 -7.01 4.86 -11.34
C LEU A 27 -6.56 5.74 -12.51
N ALA A 28 -5.29 6.11 -12.58
CA ALA A 28 -4.72 6.92 -13.65
C ALA A 28 -4.40 6.11 -14.92
N GLU A 29 -4.51 4.78 -14.88
CA GLU A 29 -4.29 3.92 -16.05
C GLU A 29 -5.25 4.29 -17.20
N PRO A 30 -4.74 4.41 -18.43
CA PRO A 30 -5.57 4.72 -19.59
C PRO A 30 -6.57 3.59 -19.86
N ASP A 31 -7.72 3.97 -20.43
CA ASP A 31 -8.77 3.03 -20.85
C ASP A 31 -9.34 2.12 -19.74
N ILE A 32 -9.27 2.58 -18.48
CA ILE A 32 -9.80 1.82 -17.35
C ILE A 32 -11.32 1.63 -17.46
N ALA A 33 -11.75 0.36 -17.45
CA ALA A 33 -13.17 0.04 -17.48
C ALA A 33 -13.90 0.54 -16.22
N PRO A 34 -15.17 0.97 -16.31
CA PRO A 34 -15.91 1.49 -15.17
C PRO A 34 -16.01 0.53 -13.97
N LEU A 35 -16.14 -0.77 -14.25
CA LEU A 35 -16.15 -1.80 -13.22
C LEU A 35 -14.81 -1.89 -12.49
N THR A 36 -13.71 -1.87 -13.24
CA THR A 36 -12.34 -1.92 -12.68
C THR A 36 -12.08 -0.73 -11.76
N ALA A 37 -12.45 0.49 -12.18
CA ALA A 37 -12.30 1.69 -11.34
C ALA A 37 -13.10 1.59 -10.02
N ARG A 38 -14.30 0.99 -10.06
CA ARG A 38 -15.11 0.76 -8.86
C ARG A 38 -14.48 -0.28 -7.93
N LEU A 39 -13.92 -1.36 -8.48
CA LEU A 39 -13.24 -2.39 -7.70
C LEU A 39 -11.98 -1.85 -7.03
N ILE A 40 -11.19 -1.04 -7.74
CA ILE A 40 -10.01 -0.37 -7.17
C ILE A 40 -10.42 0.53 -6.00
N ARG A 41 -11.41 1.40 -6.17
CA ARG A 41 -11.91 2.22 -5.05
C ARG A 41 -12.35 1.36 -3.86
N ALA A 42 -13.18 0.35 -4.10
CA ALA A 42 -13.68 -0.52 -3.05
C ALA A 42 -12.55 -1.24 -2.29
N ALA A 43 -11.58 -1.81 -3.01
CA ALA A 43 -10.47 -2.54 -2.41
C ALA A 43 -9.52 -1.63 -1.61
N TYR A 44 -9.22 -0.45 -2.13
CA TYR A 44 -8.25 0.44 -1.49
C TYR A 44 -8.85 1.21 -0.32
N ASP A 45 -10.07 1.75 -0.46
CA ASP A 45 -10.72 2.57 0.57
C ASP A 45 -11.16 1.74 1.79
N ASN A 46 -11.39 0.43 1.63
CA ASN A 46 -11.82 -0.48 2.73
C ASN A 46 -10.71 -1.41 3.23
N SER A 47 -9.45 -1.15 2.86
CA SER A 47 -8.34 -2.03 3.20
C SER A 47 -7.86 -1.93 4.65
N ALA A 48 -8.29 -0.88 5.38
CA ALA A 48 -7.72 -0.50 6.68
C ALA A 48 -6.20 -0.27 6.66
N ILE A 49 -5.64 0.07 5.49
CA ILE A 49 -4.23 0.45 5.33
C ILE A 49 -4.15 1.95 5.18
N GLU A 50 -3.29 2.59 5.96
CA GLU A 50 -2.99 4.02 5.83
C GLU A 50 -1.84 4.27 4.85
N ARG A 51 -0.77 3.49 4.95
CA ARG A 51 0.44 3.63 4.12
C ARG A 51 1.13 2.30 3.87
N ARG A 52 1.97 2.26 2.82
CA ARG A 52 2.80 1.10 2.45
C ARG A 52 4.23 1.52 2.16
N HIS A 53 5.18 0.67 2.52
CA HIS A 53 6.58 0.85 2.15
C HIS A 53 6.89 0.03 0.90
N THR A 54 7.62 0.62 -0.05
CA THR A 54 7.97 0.00 -1.34
C THR A 54 9.46 0.17 -1.63
N VAL A 55 10.04 -0.78 -2.36
CA VAL A 55 11.42 -0.63 -2.87
C VAL A 55 11.46 0.12 -4.20
N ILE A 56 10.30 0.39 -4.82
CA ILE A 56 10.20 1.09 -6.10
C ILE A 56 10.17 2.59 -5.85
N GLU A 57 11.32 3.23 -6.04
CA GLU A 57 11.53 4.67 -5.82
C GLU A 57 10.61 5.54 -6.67
N ASP A 58 10.41 5.19 -7.95
CA ASP A 58 9.59 5.98 -8.89
C ASP A 58 8.12 6.11 -8.45
N LEU A 59 7.65 5.23 -7.56
CA LEU A 59 6.30 5.31 -7.03
C LEU A 59 6.19 6.23 -5.83
N ALA A 60 7.31 6.58 -5.17
CA ALA A 60 7.35 7.26 -3.89
C ALA A 60 6.99 8.75 -3.94
N GLY A 61 7.15 9.40 -5.09
CA GLY A 61 6.80 10.81 -5.32
C GLY A 61 7.62 11.79 -4.50
#